data_AF-A0A0C3AHU1-F1
#
_entry.id   AF-A0A0C3AHU1-F1
#
_cell.length_a   1.000
_cell.length_b   1.000
_cell.length_c   1.000
_cell.angle_alpha   90.00
_cell.angle_beta   90.00
_cell.angle_gamma   90.00
#
_symmetry.space_group_name_H-M   'P 1'
#
loop_
_entity.id
_entity.type
_entity.pdbx_description
1 polymer ?
#
loop_
_entity_poly.entity_id
_entity_poly.type
_entity_poly.pdbx_seq_one_letter_code
_entity_poly.pdbx_strand_id
1 'polypeptide(L)'
;MAEPGKKQKDYSQEAKTAISSAWDDAKASNNCKGSAETLMALEKQTRNASDAPSTTLLVQAILNLAYESKDYAFVLECLTTLSKKHGQFKTSVTAMVDQVMEWLPAIKEKQGIKTWLEWVEALRNVTEGKVRISVYAINSAGLAFLIPDLP
;
A
#
# COMPACT_ATOMS: atom_id res chain seq x y z
N MET A 1 -40.65 3.88 15.90
CA MET A 1 -39.68 2.78 15.70
C MET A 1 -38.50 3.32 14.92
N ALA A 2 -37.31 3.37 15.49
CA ALA A 2 -36.08 3.70 14.77
C ALA A 2 -35.05 2.64 15.17
N GLU A 3 -34.87 1.63 14.32
CA GLU A 3 -33.79 0.66 14.47
C GLU A 3 -32.53 1.29 13.84
N PRO A 4 -31.50 1.65 14.63
CA PRO A 4 -30.32 2.32 14.13
C PRO A 4 -29.20 1.33 13.82
N GLY A 5 -28.55 1.52 12.67
CA GLY A 5 -27.17 1.12 12.45
C GLY A 5 -26.95 -0.28 11.89
N LYS A 6 -26.76 -0.37 10.56
CA LYS A 6 -26.02 -1.46 9.93
C LYS A 6 -24.69 -1.61 10.69
N LYS A 7 -24.50 -2.70 11.44
CA LYS A 7 -23.22 -3.09 12.04
C LYS A 7 -22.17 -3.15 10.94
N GLN A 8 -21.30 -2.14 10.89
CA GLN A 8 -20.03 -2.21 10.19
C GLN A 8 -19.23 -3.27 10.95
N LYS A 9 -18.89 -4.38 10.28
CA LYS A 9 -18.16 -5.48 10.93
C LYS A 9 -16.71 -5.04 11.01
N ASP A 10 -16.26 -4.60 12.19
CA ASP A 10 -14.88 -4.18 12.42
C ASP A 10 -13.93 -5.38 12.27
N TYR A 11 -13.23 -5.45 11.13
CA TYR A 11 -12.19 -6.45 10.90
C TYR A 11 -10.83 -6.00 11.47
N SER A 12 -10.76 -4.86 12.15
CA SER A 12 -9.48 -4.25 12.56
C SER A 12 -8.65 -5.11 13.51
N GLN A 13 -9.28 -5.87 14.41
CA GLN A 13 -8.55 -6.80 15.28
C GLN A 13 -8.07 -8.04 14.52
N GLU A 14 -8.94 -8.62 13.70
CA GLU A 14 -8.64 -9.81 12.92
C GLU A 14 -7.57 -9.52 11.86
N ALA A 15 -7.64 -8.37 11.21
CA ALA A 15 -6.63 -7.87 10.28
C ALA A 15 -5.28 -7.66 10.97
N LYS A 16 -5.23 -7.04 12.15
CA LYS A 16 -3.97 -6.86 12.89
C LYS A 16 -3.34 -8.19 13.30
N THR A 17 -4.15 -9.13 13.79
CA THR A 17 -3.68 -10.47 14.16
C THR A 17 -3.19 -11.22 12.92
N ALA A 18 -3.92 -11.16 11.80
CA ALA A 18 -3.53 -11.78 10.54
C ALA A 18 -2.25 -11.15 9.96
N ILE A 19 -2.09 -9.82 10.05
CA ILE A 19 -0.86 -9.12 9.66
C ILE A 19 0.31 -9.61 10.51
N SER A 20 0.14 -9.71 11.83
CA SER A 20 1.20 -10.18 12.73
C SER A 20 1.58 -11.64 12.44
N SER A 21 0.59 -12.52 12.23
CA SER A 21 0.83 -13.92 11.83
C SER A 21 1.54 -13.99 10.49
N ALA A 22 1.06 -13.26 9.47
CA ALA A 22 1.68 -13.23 8.14
C ALA A 22 3.14 -12.74 8.17
N TRP A 23 3.46 -11.82 9.09
CA TRP A 23 4.82 -11.38 9.37
C TRP A 23 5.68 -12.44 10.05
N ASP A 24 5.11 -13.20 10.98
CA ASP A 24 5.77 -14.32 11.63
C ASP A 24 6.05 -15.45 10.62
N ASP A 25 5.04 -15.82 9.83
CA ASP A 25 5.13 -16.80 8.73
C ASP A 25 6.15 -16.38 7.66
N ALA A 26 6.19 -15.09 7.30
CA ALA A 26 7.16 -14.57 6.34
C ALA A 26 8.60 -14.70 6.87
N LYS A 27 8.82 -14.47 8.17
CA LYS A 27 10.13 -14.63 8.82
C LYS A 27 10.50 -16.09 9.02
N ALA A 28 9.54 -16.93 9.40
CA ALA A 28 9.77 -18.34 9.70
C ALA A 28 9.99 -19.20 8.44
N SER A 29 9.20 -18.96 7.39
CA SER A 29 9.20 -19.78 6.17
C SER A 29 9.95 -19.14 5.00
N ASN A 30 10.51 -17.93 5.18
CA ASN A 30 11.09 -17.09 4.13
C ASN A 30 10.13 -16.85 2.93
N ASN A 31 8.83 -17.15 3.08
CA ASN A 31 7.84 -17.12 2.01
C ASN A 31 6.98 -15.87 2.09
N CYS A 32 7.63 -14.71 1.94
CA CYS A 32 6.96 -13.42 1.98
C CYS A 32 5.89 -13.25 0.90
N LYS A 33 6.08 -13.88 -0.27
CA LYS A 33 5.12 -13.86 -1.38
C LYS A 33 3.83 -14.61 -1.03
N GLY A 34 3.94 -15.81 -0.45
CA GLY A 34 2.79 -16.58 0.03
C GLY A 34 1.99 -15.84 1.09
N SER A 35 2.68 -15.25 2.09
CA SER A 35 2.03 -14.44 3.13
C SER A 35 1.32 -13.20 2.54
N ALA A 36 1.93 -12.54 1.55
CA ALA A 36 1.33 -11.41 0.86
C ALA A 36 0.05 -11.80 0.10
N GLU A 37 0.02 -12.97 -0.55
CA GLU A 37 -1.20 -13.47 -1.22
C GLU A 37 -2.33 -13.79 -0.23
N THR A 38 -2.01 -14.38 0.93
CA THR A 38 -3.00 -14.59 2.00
C THR A 38 -3.59 -13.27 2.49
N LEU A 39 -2.74 -12.25 2.70
CA LEU A 39 -3.22 -10.92 3.09
C LEU A 39 -4.04 -10.24 1.98
N MET A 40 -3.70 -10.44 0.70
CA MET A 40 -4.50 -9.94 -0.43
C MET A 40 -5.91 -10.57 -0.47
N ALA A 41 -6.04 -11.84 -0.08
CA ALA A 41 -7.34 -12.49 0.04
C ALA A 41 -8.19 -11.89 1.18
N LEU A 42 -7.57 -11.56 2.32
CA LEU A 42 -8.20 -10.85 3.43
C LEU A 42 -8.57 -9.40 3.06
N GLU A 43 -7.69 -8.69 2.34
CA GLU A 43 -7.96 -7.35 1.81
C GLU A 43 -9.26 -7.35 1.02
N LYS A 44 -9.43 -8.31 0.10
CA LYS A 44 -10.65 -8.45 -0.70
C LYS A 44 -11.91 -8.63 0.17
N GLN A 45 -11.82 -9.36 1.28
CA GLN A 45 -12.92 -9.56 2.21
C GLN A 45 -13.27 -8.27 2.97
N THR A 46 -12.27 -7.58 3.51
CA THR A 46 -12.47 -6.29 4.23
C THR A 46 -13.02 -5.20 3.31
N ARG A 47 -12.58 -5.20 2.04
CA ARG A 47 -13.11 -4.28 1.02
C ARG A 47 -14.57 -4.54 0.70
N ASN A 48 -14.96 -5.81 0.56
CA ASN A 48 -16.37 -6.19 0.39
C ASN A 48 -17.21 -5.85 1.63
N ALA A 49 -16.62 -5.91 2.83
CA ALA A 49 -17.24 -5.49 4.08
C ALA A 49 -17.32 -3.96 4.24
N SER A 50 -16.80 -3.19 3.28
CA SER A 50 -16.70 -1.73 3.34
C SER A 50 -15.93 -1.19 4.56
N ASP A 51 -14.90 -1.91 4.98
CA ASP A 51 -14.07 -1.59 6.15
C ASP A 51 -12.75 -0.92 5.74
N ALA A 52 -12.83 0.35 5.35
CA ALA A 52 -11.69 1.14 4.88
C ALA A 52 -10.45 1.15 5.81
N PRO A 53 -10.56 1.28 7.15
CA PRO A 53 -9.38 1.29 8.02
C PRO A 53 -8.63 -0.04 7.99
N SER A 54 -9.33 -1.17 8.04
CA SER A 54 -8.68 -2.49 8.00
C SER A 54 -8.09 -2.79 6.63
N THR A 55 -8.76 -2.41 5.54
CA THR A 55 -8.21 -2.52 4.18
C THR A 55 -6.92 -1.73 4.03
N THR A 56 -6.85 -0.52 4.60
CA THR A 56 -5.64 0.32 4.56
C THR A 56 -4.46 -0.35 5.27
N LEU A 57 -4.69 -0.89 6.47
CA LEU A 57 -3.65 -1.60 7.23
C LEU A 57 -3.16 -2.86 6.49
N LEU A 58 -4.07 -3.62 5.88
CA LEU A 58 -3.72 -4.81 5.11
C LEU A 58 -2.87 -4.45 3.90
N VAL A 59 -3.24 -3.41 3.15
CA VAL A 59 -2.46 -2.94 1.99
C VAL A 59 -1.05 -2.49 2.40
N GLN A 60 -0.93 -1.72 3.49
CA GLN A 60 0.38 -1.31 4.02
C GLN A 60 1.23 -2.52 4.44
N ALA A 61 0.62 -3.52 5.09
CA ALA A 61 1.31 -4.74 5.51
C ALA A 61 1.79 -5.59 4.32
N ILE A 62 0.97 -5.74 3.27
CA ILE A 62 1.33 -6.46 2.05
C ILE A 62 2.58 -5.84 1.41
N LEU A 63 2.61 -4.51 1.29
CA LEU A 63 3.76 -3.79 0.71
C LEU A 63 5.01 -3.93 1.58
N ASN A 64 4.86 -3.85 2.91
CA ASN A 64 5.99 -4.03 3.82
C ASN A 64 6.58 -5.45 3.70
N LEU A 65 5.74 -6.49 3.61
CA LEU A 65 6.19 -7.87 3.39
C LEU A 65 6.90 -8.06 2.05
N ALA A 66 6.36 -7.45 1.00
CA ALA A 66 7.00 -7.44 -0.31
C ALA A 66 8.36 -6.72 -0.26
N TYR A 67 8.46 -5.63 0.52
CA TYR A 67 9.71 -4.88 0.70
C TYR A 67 10.75 -5.66 1.52
N GLU A 68 10.34 -6.40 2.56
CA GLU A 68 11.21 -7.31 3.33
C GLU A 68 11.83 -8.41 2.46
N SER A 69 11.12 -8.84 1.42
CA SER A 69 11.64 -9.81 0.43
C SER A 69 12.82 -9.25 -0.36
N LYS A 70 13.06 -7.93 -0.30
CA LYS A 70 14.00 -7.16 -1.13
C LYS A 70 13.76 -7.30 -2.63
N ASP A 71 12.59 -7.77 -3.04
CA ASP A 71 12.18 -7.89 -4.43
C ASP A 71 11.38 -6.64 -4.83
N TYR A 72 12.11 -5.65 -5.34
CA TYR A 72 11.54 -4.36 -5.72
C TYR A 72 10.57 -4.47 -6.91
N ALA A 73 10.78 -5.44 -7.81
CA ALA A 73 9.89 -5.66 -8.95
C ALA A 73 8.54 -6.20 -8.47
N PHE A 74 8.56 -7.11 -7.49
CA PHE A 74 7.34 -7.64 -6.88
C PHE A 74 6.53 -6.56 -6.14
N VAL A 75 7.21 -5.62 -5.45
CA VAL A 75 6.54 -4.47 -4.82
C VAL A 75 5.81 -3.61 -5.86
N LEU A 76 6.46 -3.30 -6.99
CA LEU A 76 5.84 -2.53 -8.07
C LEU A 76 4.66 -3.25 -8.73
N GLU A 77 4.77 -4.56 -8.90
CA GLU A 77 3.68 -5.40 -9.42
C GLU A 77 2.48 -5.36 -8.46
N CYS A 78 2.71 -5.53 -7.16
CA CYS A 78 1.68 -5.44 -6.12
C CYS A 78 1.03 -4.05 -6.12
N LEU A 79 1.83 -2.98 -6.15
CA LEU A 79 1.38 -1.59 -6.18
C LEU A 79 0.46 -1.33 -7.38
N THR A 80 0.90 -1.75 -8.56
CA THR A 80 0.15 -1.57 -9.82
C THR A 80 -1.14 -2.39 -9.80
N THR A 81 -1.07 -3.62 -9.30
CA THR A 81 -2.23 -4.52 -9.20
C THR A 81 -3.28 -3.97 -8.24
N LEU A 82 -2.89 -3.50 -7.06
CA LEU A 82 -3.79 -2.90 -6.08
C LEU A 82 -4.43 -1.62 -6.60
N SER A 83 -3.68 -0.81 -7.37
CA SER A 83 -4.16 0.44 -7.96
C SER A 83 -5.11 0.26 -9.15
N LYS A 84 -4.99 -0.86 -9.87
CA LYS A 84 -5.89 -1.23 -10.98
C LYS A 84 -7.21 -1.84 -10.50
N LYS A 85 -7.32 -2.27 -9.24
CA LYS A 85 -8.57 -2.82 -8.69
C LYS A 85 -9.63 -1.71 -8.54
N HIS A 86 -10.61 -1.71 -9.45
CA HIS A 86 -11.82 -0.88 -9.34
C HIS A 86 -12.59 -1.24 -8.06
N GLY A 87 -12.43 -0.43 -7.01
CA GLY A 87 -13.05 -0.65 -5.70
C GLY A 87 -12.16 -0.33 -4.50
N GLN A 88 -10.89 0.04 -4.71
CA GLN A 88 -10.03 0.45 -3.60
C GLN A 88 -10.42 1.82 -3.03
N PHE A 89 -10.33 1.96 -1.71
CA PHE A 89 -10.59 3.23 -1.04
C PHE A 89 -9.48 4.24 -1.33
N LYS A 90 -9.85 5.51 -1.58
CA LYS A 90 -8.89 6.59 -1.80
C LYS A 90 -7.87 6.69 -0.66
N THR A 91 -8.32 6.56 0.59
CA THR A 91 -7.46 6.58 1.79
C THR A 91 -6.41 5.47 1.76
N SER A 92 -6.77 4.27 1.34
CA SER A 92 -5.86 3.13 1.24
C SER A 92 -4.80 3.35 0.16
N VAL A 93 -5.21 3.88 -1.01
CA VAL A 93 -4.27 4.25 -2.08
C VAL A 93 -3.33 5.37 -1.64
N THR A 94 -3.82 6.40 -0.94
CA THR A 94 -2.97 7.48 -0.42
C THR A 94 -1.92 6.94 0.55
N ALA A 95 -2.33 6.13 1.54
CA ALA A 95 -1.42 5.56 2.53
C ALA A 95 -0.37 4.63 1.90
N MET A 96 -0.75 3.88 0.87
CA MET A 96 0.15 3.06 0.07
C MET A 96 1.19 3.90 -0.67
N VAL A 97 0.78 4.99 -1.34
CA VAL A 97 1.69 5.88 -2.05
C VAL A 97 2.65 6.56 -1.06
N ASP A 98 2.14 7.03 0.08
CA ASP A 98 2.93 7.68 1.12
C ASP A 98 4.07 6.78 1.61
N GLN A 99 3.75 5.53 1.95
CA GLN A 99 4.73 4.55 2.40
C GLN A 99 5.79 4.23 1.35
N VAL A 100 5.42 4.15 0.07
CA VAL A 100 6.36 3.88 -1.03
C VAL A 100 7.27 5.09 -1.28
N MET A 101 6.74 6.31 -1.11
CA MET A 101 7.53 7.55 -1.22
C MET A 101 8.62 7.62 -0.13
N GLU A 102 8.34 7.13 1.08
CA GLU A 102 9.35 7.03 2.14
C GLU A 102 10.51 6.08 1.79
N TRP A 103 10.28 5.08 0.93
CA TRP A 103 11.30 4.13 0.51
C TRP A 103 12.14 4.62 -0.69
N LEU A 104 11.63 5.54 -1.50
CA LEU A 104 12.35 6.08 -2.66
C LEU A 104 13.79 6.55 -2.36
N PRO A 105 14.08 7.33 -1.30
CA PRO A 105 15.46 7.72 -0.99
C PRO A 105 16.37 6.52 -0.70
N ALA A 106 15.88 5.52 0.06
CA ALA A 106 16.63 4.32 0.36
C ALA A 106 16.87 3.45 -0.88
N ILE A 107 15.90 3.39 -1.81
CA ILE A 107 16.02 2.67 -3.08
C ILE A 107 17.04 3.35 -4.00
N LYS A 108 17.00 4.68 -4.07
CA LYS A 108 17.96 5.47 -4.85
C LYS A 108 19.40 5.20 -4.40
N GLU A 109 19.63 5.08 -3.10
CA GLU A 109 20.95 4.77 -2.54
C GLU A 109 21.38 3.31 -2.80
N LYS A 110 20.46 2.34 -2.65
CA LYS A 110 20.78 0.91 -2.76
C LYS A 110 20.84 0.37 -4.19
N GLN A 111 19.89 0.73 -5.04
CA GLN A 111 19.71 0.20 -6.40
C GLN A 111 20.13 1.21 -7.49
N GLY A 112 20.33 2.47 -7.12
CA GLY A 112 20.71 3.54 -8.03
C GLY A 112 19.52 4.22 -8.73
N ILE A 113 19.85 5.16 -9.61
CA ILE A 113 18.89 6.09 -10.23
C ILE A 113 17.92 5.39 -11.19
N LYS A 114 18.33 4.27 -11.80
CA LYS A 114 17.50 3.54 -12.78
C LYS A 114 16.24 2.95 -12.14
N THR A 115 16.39 2.17 -11.08
CA THR A 115 15.25 1.60 -10.35
C THR A 115 14.41 2.68 -9.68
N TRP A 116 15.05 3.74 -9.18
CA TRP A 116 14.33 4.89 -8.65
C TRP A 116 13.39 5.54 -9.69
N LEU A 117 13.86 5.71 -10.94
CA LEU A 117 13.02 6.21 -12.04
C LEU A 117 11.83 5.30 -12.33
N GLU A 118 12.04 3.99 -12.42
CA GLU A 118 10.95 3.02 -12.65
C GLU A 118 9.87 3.10 -11.56
N TRP A 119 10.28 3.30 -10.31
CA TRP A 119 9.36 3.46 -9.18
C TRP A 119 8.56 4.77 -9.27
N VAL A 120 9.23 5.86 -9.64
CA VAL A 120 8.57 7.17 -9.84
C VAL A 120 7.57 7.11 -10.99
N GLU A 121 7.91 6.45 -12.10
CA GLU A 121 6.98 6.26 -13.22
C GLU A 121 5.77 5.40 -12.85
N ALA A 122 5.99 4.31 -12.09
CA ALA A 122 4.90 3.48 -11.57
C ALA A 122 3.98 4.28 -10.64
N LEU A 123 4.56 5.07 -9.71
CA LEU A 123 3.80 5.94 -8.82
C LEU A 123 3.01 7.01 -9.58
N ARG A 124 3.58 7.57 -10.64
CA ARG A 124 2.87 8.51 -11.52
C ARG A 124 1.64 7.85 -12.15
N ASN A 125 1.80 6.66 -12.72
CA ASN A 125 0.70 5.91 -13.33
C ASN A 125 -0.40 5.52 -12.31
N VAL A 126 -0.01 5.25 -11.06
CA VAL A 126 -0.94 4.94 -9.96
C VAL A 126 -1.73 6.16 -9.48
N THR A 127 -1.07 7.32 -9.43
CA THR A 127 -1.65 8.58 -8.95
C THR A 127 -2.43 9.33 -10.04
N GLU A 128 -2.12 9.09 -11.31
CA GLU A 128 -2.80 9.67 -12.45
C GLU A 128 -4.30 9.30 -12.43
N GLY A 129 -5.13 10.32 -12.12
CA GLY A 129 -6.60 10.23 -12.16
C GLY A 129 -7.29 9.72 -10.88
N LYS A 130 -6.59 9.44 -9.77
CA LYS A 130 -7.23 8.82 -8.57
C LYS A 130 -7.00 9.52 -7.23
N VAL A 131 -5.81 10.04 -6.95
CA VAL A 131 -5.44 10.54 -5.60
C VAL A 131 -4.64 11.84 -5.71
N ARG A 132 -5.04 12.86 -4.95
CA ARG A 132 -4.19 14.04 -4.71
C ARG A 132 -3.14 13.66 -3.66
N ILE A 133 -1.87 13.77 -4.02
CA ILE A 133 -0.76 13.55 -3.10
C ILE A 133 -0.72 14.72 -2.12
N SER A 134 -0.65 14.44 -0.82
CA SER A 134 -0.57 15.47 0.21
C SER A 134 0.77 16.21 0.12
N VAL A 135 0.74 17.55 0.21
CA VAL A 135 1.94 18.40 0.05
C VAL A 135 3.06 18.07 1.04
N TYR A 136 2.71 17.54 2.22
CA TYR A 136 3.67 17.12 3.24
C TYR A 136 4.51 15.92 2.79
N ALA A 137 3.91 14.94 2.10
CA ALA A 137 4.59 13.76 1.58
C ALA A 137 5.60 14.14 0.48
N ILE A 138 5.22 15.11 -0.37
CA ILE A 138 6.05 15.62 -1.46
C ILE A 138 7.29 16.35 -0.91
N ASN A 139 7.10 17.15 0.15
CA ASN A 139 8.19 17.90 0.80
C ASN A 139 9.16 16.99 1.56
N SER A 140 8.65 15.98 2.28
CA SER A 140 9.48 15.02 3.01
C SER A 140 10.35 14.16 2.07
N ALA A 141 9.79 13.73 0.95
CA ALA A 141 10.49 12.90 -0.04
C ALA A 141 11.37 13.69 -1.02
N GLY A 142 11.46 15.02 -0.89
CA GLY A 142 12.26 15.88 -1.78
C GLY A 142 11.77 15.93 -3.23
N LEU A 143 10.50 15.59 -3.47
CA LEU A 143 9.87 15.50 -4.79
C LEU A 143 9.12 16.77 -5.19
N ALA A 144 9.28 17.86 -4.43
CA ALA A 144 8.61 19.15 -4.68
C ALA A 144 8.90 19.72 -6.08
N PHE A 145 10.03 19.34 -6.68
CA PHE A 145 10.42 19.78 -8.02
C PHE A 145 9.67 19.04 -9.16
N LEU A 146 9.05 17.89 -8.87
CA LEU A 146 8.47 17.01 -9.88
C LEU A 146 6.97 17.26 -10.16
N ILE A 147 6.30 18.14 -9.40
CA ILE A 147 4.92 18.54 -9.66
C ILE A 147 4.86 20.09 -9.68
N PRO A 148 5.06 20.71 -10.86
CA PRO A 148 5.19 22.17 -10.98
C PRO A 148 3.88 22.94 -10.83
N ASP A 149 2.75 22.30 -10.54
CA ASP A 149 1.46 22.96 -10.38
C ASP A 149 0.70 22.36 -9.19
N LEU A 150 0.92 22.95 -8.02
CA LEU A 150 -0.03 22.87 -6.90
C LEU A 150 -0.55 24.30 -6.68
N PRO A 151 -1.87 24.50 -6.55
CA PRO A 151 -2.44 25.82 -6.26
C PRO A 151 -2.03 26.32 -4.88
#